data_AF-A0A969T7B6-F1
#
_entry.id   AF-A0A969T7B6-F1
#
_cell.length_a   1.000
_cell.length_b   1.000
_cell.length_c   1.000
_cell.angle_alpha   90.00
_cell.angle_beta   90.00
_cell.angle_gamma   90.00
#
_symmetry.space_group_name_H-M   'P 1'
#
loop_
_entity.id
_entity.type
_entity.pdbx_description
1 polymer ?
#
loop_
_entity_poly.entity_id
_entity_poly.type
_entity_poly.pdbx_seq_one_letter_code
_entity_poly.pdbx_strand_id
1 'polypeptide(L)'
;TKLKAEFLQHYYDKNGVPLRSKLIANISRINRLAVPFSGIYNFIVSKKATANVFNSLIGFHPNRKFPKLHKTTLKKWVRKHVSELNDGKKGTVYLFSDEFTNFNDVEIGIKAIRLLNNLGYEVIVPKHVESGRTYLSKGLVKERKR
;
A
#
# COMPACT_ATOMS: atom_id res chain seq x y z
N THR A 1 9.90 -0.45 -19.57
CA THR A 1 9.13 -0.02 -18.37
C THR A 1 8.76 1.46 -18.35
N LYS A 2 9.39 2.34 -19.13
CA LYS A 2 8.92 3.71 -19.40
C LYS A 2 7.92 3.78 -20.56
N LEU A 3 8.24 3.14 -21.69
CA LEU A 3 7.42 3.08 -22.91
C LEU A 3 5.96 2.64 -22.65
N LYS A 4 5.74 1.59 -21.85
CA LYS A 4 4.38 1.14 -21.50
C LYS A 4 3.59 2.21 -20.76
N ALA A 5 4.22 2.88 -19.79
CA ALA A 5 3.53 3.88 -18.97
C ALA A 5 3.18 5.12 -19.80
N GLU A 6 4.09 5.55 -20.68
CA GLU A 6 3.86 6.65 -21.62
C GLU A 6 2.80 6.31 -22.66
N PHE A 7 2.88 5.12 -23.26
CA PHE A 7 1.84 4.63 -24.17
C PHE A 7 0.46 4.62 -23.49
N LEU A 8 0.36 4.06 -22.27
CA LEU A 8 -0.89 4.03 -21.52
C LEU A 8 -1.39 5.43 -21.16
N GLN A 9 -0.51 6.37 -20.81
CA GLN A 9 -0.90 7.76 -20.58
C GLN A 9 -1.54 8.36 -21.84
N HIS A 10 -0.88 8.24 -23.00
CA HIS A 10 -1.41 8.75 -24.27
C HIS A 10 -2.71 8.04 -24.69
N TYR A 11 -2.79 6.73 -24.45
CA TYR A 11 -3.99 5.96 -24.72
C TYR A 11 -5.16 6.42 -23.84
N TYR A 12 -4.93 6.65 -22.54
CA TYR A 12 -5.95 7.12 -21.62
C TYR A 12 -6.33 8.58 -21.80
N ASP A 13 -5.41 9.43 -22.28
CA ASP A 13 -5.73 10.80 -22.67
C ASP A 13 -6.77 10.83 -23.81
N LYS A 14 -6.77 9.82 -24.70
CA LYS A 14 -7.73 9.71 -25.82
C LYS A 14 -8.98 8.89 -25.50
N ASN A 15 -8.85 7.81 -24.72
CA ASN A 15 -9.91 6.80 -24.53
C ASN A 15 -10.52 6.80 -23.11
N GLY A 16 -10.00 7.63 -22.22
CA GLY A 16 -10.37 7.65 -20.81
C GLY A 16 -9.69 6.54 -19.99
N VAL A 17 -9.61 6.76 -18.67
CA VAL A 17 -9.00 5.82 -17.73
C VAL A 17 -10.05 4.85 -17.19
N PRO A 18 -9.89 3.53 -17.35
CA PRO A 18 -10.79 2.53 -16.78
C PRO A 18 -10.88 2.64 -15.26
N LEU A 19 -12.06 2.38 -14.69
CA LEU A 19 -12.29 2.43 -13.24
C LEU A 19 -11.27 1.59 -12.46
N ARG A 20 -10.98 0.36 -12.90
CA ARG A 20 -9.98 -0.50 -12.24
C ARG A 20 -8.60 0.15 -12.18
N SER A 21 -8.21 0.88 -13.22
CA SER A 21 -6.90 1.55 -13.27
C SER A 21 -6.86 2.72 -12.30
N LYS A 22 -7.95 3.50 -12.20
CA LYS A 22 -8.10 4.58 -11.21
C LYS A 22 -8.04 4.04 -9.78
N LEU A 23 -8.74 2.93 -9.50
CA LEU A 23 -8.76 2.28 -8.19
C LEU A 23 -7.36 1.80 -7.78
N ILE A 24 -6.65 1.10 -8.67
CA ILE A 24 -5.29 0.63 -8.38
C ILE A 24 -4.33 1.79 -8.16
N ALA A 25 -4.41 2.83 -9.00
CA ALA A 25 -3.54 3.99 -8.88
C ALA A 25 -3.72 4.73 -7.55
N ASN A 26 -4.97 4.88 -7.11
CA ASN A 26 -5.35 5.57 -5.86
C ASN A 26 -5.46 4.62 -4.65
N ILE A 27 -4.93 3.40 -4.72
CA ILE A 27 -5.11 2.38 -3.68
C ILE A 27 -4.66 2.85 -2.30
N SER A 28 -3.59 3.64 -2.22
CA SER A 28 -3.12 4.19 -0.93
C SER A 28 -4.13 5.12 -0.27
N ARG A 29 -4.74 6.02 -1.06
CA ARG A 29 -5.79 6.93 -0.58
C ARG A 29 -7.02 6.14 -0.13
N ILE A 30 -7.42 5.14 -0.92
CA ILE A 30 -8.53 4.24 -0.60
C ILE A 30 -8.24 3.48 0.70
N ASN A 31 -7.05 2.86 0.82
CA ASN A 31 -6.65 2.11 2.00
C ASN A 31 -6.64 2.99 3.25
N ARG A 32 -6.17 4.23 3.14
CA ARG A 32 -6.18 5.20 4.25
C ARG A 32 -7.59 5.44 4.79
N LEU A 33 -8.57 5.52 3.91
CA LEU A 33 -9.99 5.67 4.28
C LEU A 33 -10.61 4.35 4.74
N ALA A 34 -10.13 3.21 4.23
CA ALA A 34 -10.66 1.89 4.53
C ALA A 34 -10.12 1.28 5.84
N VAL A 35 -8.95 1.70 6.33
CA VAL A 35 -8.35 1.18 7.58
C VAL A 35 -9.29 1.26 8.79
N PRO A 36 -9.97 2.40 9.08
CA PRO A 36 -10.96 2.47 10.16
C PRO A 36 -12.10 1.45 10.01
N PHE A 37 -12.46 1.11 8.77
CA PHE A 37 -13.50 0.14 8.43
C PHE A 37 -12.94 -1.23 8.01
N SER A 38 -11.70 -1.53 8.42
CA SER A 38 -10.97 -2.75 8.01
C SER A 38 -11.74 -4.04 8.31
N GLY A 39 -12.57 -4.08 9.36
CA GLY A 39 -13.45 -5.23 9.63
C GLY A 39 -14.46 -5.50 8.50
N ILE A 40 -15.15 -4.46 8.02
CA ILE A 40 -16.12 -4.56 6.92
C ILE A 40 -15.39 -4.89 5.62
N TYR A 41 -14.30 -4.17 5.32
CA TYR A 41 -13.49 -4.42 4.13
C TYR A 41 -13.01 -5.88 4.09
N ASN A 42 -12.43 -6.37 5.19
CA ASN A 42 -11.93 -7.73 5.27
C ASN A 42 -13.04 -8.77 5.13
N PHE A 43 -14.24 -8.51 5.64
CA PHE A 43 -15.39 -9.38 5.43
C PHE A 43 -15.77 -9.49 3.94
N ILE A 44 -15.85 -8.34 3.25
CA ILE A 44 -16.18 -8.28 1.82
C ILE A 44 -15.17 -9.05 0.99
N VAL A 45 -13.87 -8.83 1.22
CA VAL A 45 -12.81 -9.44 0.39
C VAL A 45 -12.46 -10.89 0.77
N SER A 46 -12.85 -11.36 1.96
CA SER A 46 -12.53 -12.72 2.41
C SER A 46 -13.59 -13.76 2.02
N LYS A 47 -14.86 -13.37 1.92
CA LYS A 47 -15.94 -14.32 1.55
C LYS A 47 -16.06 -14.42 0.02
N LYS A 48 -16.01 -15.65 -0.51
CA LYS A 48 -16.04 -15.91 -1.97
C LYS A 48 -17.22 -15.24 -2.68
N ALA A 49 -18.43 -15.31 -2.11
CA ALA A 49 -19.62 -14.71 -2.71
C ALA A 49 -19.52 -13.18 -2.82
N THR A 50 -19.19 -12.50 -1.72
CA THR A 50 -19.07 -11.03 -1.70
C THR A 50 -17.87 -10.55 -2.49
N ALA A 51 -16.74 -11.28 -2.45
CA ALA A 51 -15.55 -10.98 -3.22
C ALA A 51 -15.83 -11.10 -4.73
N ASN A 52 -16.56 -12.13 -5.18
CA ASN A 52 -16.94 -12.29 -6.57
C ASN A 52 -17.80 -11.11 -7.07
N VAL A 53 -18.83 -10.73 -6.30
CA VAL A 53 -19.70 -9.60 -6.64
C VAL A 53 -18.89 -8.30 -6.68
N PHE A 54 -18.10 -8.04 -5.63
CA PHE A 54 -17.23 -6.88 -5.56
C PHE A 54 -16.30 -6.82 -6.78
N ASN A 55 -15.58 -7.91 -7.07
CA ASN A 55 -14.65 -8.00 -8.18
C ASN A 55 -15.32 -7.69 -9.52
N SER A 56 -16.49 -8.27 -9.78
CA SER A 56 -17.24 -8.00 -11.02
C SER A 56 -17.65 -6.53 -11.12
N LEU A 57 -18.12 -5.90 -10.04
CA LEU A 57 -18.51 -4.49 -10.02
C LEU A 57 -17.34 -3.54 -10.33
N ILE A 58 -16.15 -3.82 -9.79
CA ILE A 58 -14.97 -2.98 -10.00
C ILE A 58 -14.12 -3.39 -11.23
N GLY A 59 -14.59 -4.33 -12.05
CA GLY A 59 -13.94 -4.74 -13.30
C GLY A 59 -12.70 -5.63 -13.11
N PHE A 60 -12.69 -6.44 -12.05
CA PHE A 60 -11.68 -7.47 -11.79
C PHE A 60 -12.25 -8.88 -12.01
N HIS A 61 -11.35 -9.81 -12.29
CA HIS A 61 -11.72 -11.22 -12.43
C HIS A 61 -12.31 -11.76 -11.11
N PRO A 62 -13.41 -12.54 -11.12
CA PRO A 62 -14.06 -13.02 -9.89
C PRO A 62 -13.12 -13.74 -8.92
N ASN A 63 -12.21 -14.56 -9.45
CA ASN A 63 -11.21 -15.29 -8.64
C ASN A 63 -10.04 -14.43 -8.12
N ARG A 64 -10.03 -13.10 -8.32
CA ARG A 64 -8.97 -12.21 -7.83
C ARG A 64 -9.05 -12.08 -6.31
N LYS A 65 -7.98 -12.45 -5.61
CA LYS A 65 -7.86 -12.23 -4.17
C LYS A 65 -7.34 -10.81 -3.90
N PHE A 66 -8.02 -10.08 -3.02
CA PHE A 66 -7.56 -8.79 -2.52
C PHE A 66 -6.84 -8.96 -1.19
N PRO A 67 -5.76 -8.21 -0.95
CA PRO A 67 -5.06 -8.26 0.33
C PRO A 67 -5.97 -7.69 1.42
N LYS A 68 -5.85 -8.26 2.62
CA LYS A 68 -6.53 -7.78 3.82
C LYS A 68 -5.90 -6.46 4.28
N LEU A 69 -6.68 -5.67 5.02
CA LEU A 69 -6.20 -4.47 5.70
C LEU A 69 -6.03 -4.76 7.18
N HIS A 70 -4.93 -4.27 7.74
CA HIS A 70 -4.74 -4.28 9.18
C HIS A 70 -5.48 -3.11 9.84
N LYS A 71 -5.93 -3.31 11.09
CA LYS A 71 -6.61 -2.26 11.89
C LYS A 71 -5.70 -1.07 12.22
N THR A 72 -4.40 -1.33 12.31
CA THR A 72 -3.37 -0.34 12.63
C THR A 72 -2.35 -0.33 11.50
N THR A 73 -1.91 0.86 11.07
CA THR A 73 -0.86 0.99 10.05
C THR A 73 0.52 0.81 10.65
N LEU A 74 1.51 0.41 9.83
CA LEU A 74 2.89 0.29 10.31
C LEU A 74 3.40 1.62 10.88
N LYS A 75 3.18 2.74 10.19
CA LYS A 75 3.58 4.07 10.65
C LYS A 75 2.95 4.43 12.01
N LYS A 76 1.68 4.05 12.25
CA LYS A 76 1.03 4.29 13.55
C LYS A 76 1.59 3.38 14.64
N TRP A 77 1.86 2.12 14.30
CA TRP A 77 2.49 1.17 15.22
C TRP A 77 3.88 1.65 15.64
N VAL A 78 4.74 2.04 14.69
CA VAL A 78 6.09 2.54 14.98
C VAL A 78 6.04 3.72 15.92
N ARG A 79 5.19 4.73 15.65
CA ARG A 79 5.02 5.90 16.54
C ARG A 79 4.67 5.54 17.98
N LYS A 80 3.90 4.47 18.18
CA LYS A 80 3.52 4.00 19.52
C LYS A 80 4.69 3.30 20.24
N HIS A 81 5.64 2.73 19.51
CA HIS A 81 6.73 1.92 20.06
C HIS A 81 8.11 2.59 19.91
N VAL A 82 8.20 3.86 19.48
CA VAL A 82 9.50 4.54 19.22
C VAL A 82 10.47 4.41 20.41
N SER A 83 9.95 4.55 21.64
CA SER A 83 10.76 4.43 22.86
C SER A 83 11.40 3.05 23.05
N GLU A 84 10.77 1.99 22.55
CA GLU A 84 11.28 0.61 22.61
C GLU A 84 12.25 0.30 21.47
N LEU A 85 12.27 1.12 20.41
CA LEU A 85 12.93 0.80 19.15
C LEU A 85 14.26 1.54 18.94
N ASN A 86 14.66 2.44 19.84
CA ASN A 86 15.78 3.38 19.66
C ASN A 86 17.00 3.10 20.55
N ASP A 87 17.31 1.84 20.87
CA ASP A 87 18.49 1.48 21.67
C ASP A 87 19.73 1.07 20.84
N GLY A 88 19.60 1.09 19.51
CA GLY A 88 20.59 0.55 18.60
C GLY A 88 21.92 1.31 18.64
N LYS A 89 23.01 0.59 18.92
CA LYS A 89 24.37 1.15 19.02
C LYS A 89 25.22 0.94 17.76
N LYS A 90 24.78 0.08 16.82
CA LYS A 90 25.56 -0.28 15.62
C LYS A 90 25.36 0.67 14.44
N GLY A 91 24.37 1.57 14.52
CA GLY A 91 24.06 2.55 13.48
C GLY A 91 22.56 2.59 13.16
N THR A 92 22.20 3.52 12.26
CA THR A 92 20.82 3.85 11.94
C THR A 92 20.41 3.31 10.55
N VAL A 93 19.27 2.64 10.48
CA VAL A 93 18.65 2.12 9.26
C VAL A 93 17.36 2.89 8.97
N TYR A 94 17.29 3.49 7.78
CA TYR A 94 16.07 4.15 7.31
C TYR A 94 15.18 3.15 6.56
N LEU A 95 14.06 2.77 7.17
CA LEU A 95 13.11 1.83 6.58
C LEU A 95 12.02 2.58 5.81
N PHE A 96 12.08 2.50 4.47
CA PHE A 96 11.04 3.03 3.61
C PHE A 96 9.75 2.19 3.71
N SER A 97 8.74 2.71 4.40
CA SER A 97 7.43 2.08 4.56
C SER A 97 6.50 2.47 3.42
N ASP A 98 6.51 1.67 2.35
CA ASP A 98 5.64 1.86 1.20
C ASP A 98 4.14 1.67 1.51
N GLU A 99 3.28 1.88 0.52
CA GLU A 99 1.83 1.83 0.68
C GLU A 99 1.37 0.44 1.16
N PHE A 100 1.95 -0.63 0.62
CA PHE A 100 1.55 -2.00 0.90
C PHE A 100 2.04 -2.43 2.29
N THR A 101 3.29 -2.17 2.62
CA THR A 101 3.88 -2.44 3.94
C THR A 101 3.17 -1.67 5.04
N ASN A 102 2.71 -0.44 4.74
CA ASN A 102 2.00 0.37 5.72
C ASN A 102 0.56 -0.09 6.02
N PHE A 103 -0.12 -0.75 5.07
CA PHE A 103 -1.56 -1.08 5.18
C PHE A 103 -1.88 -2.57 5.14
N ASN A 104 -1.18 -3.33 4.30
CA ASN A 104 -1.46 -4.73 3.97
C ASN A 104 -0.49 -5.70 4.65
N ASP A 105 0.79 -5.35 4.70
CA ASP A 105 1.86 -6.24 5.20
C ASP A 105 2.45 -5.72 6.53
N VAL A 106 1.59 -5.17 7.39
CA VAL A 106 2.00 -4.49 8.63
C VAL A 106 2.78 -5.43 9.55
N GLU A 107 2.35 -6.67 9.68
CA GLU A 107 3.05 -7.68 10.49
C GLU A 107 4.45 -7.98 9.98
N ILE A 108 4.64 -8.01 8.65
CA ILE A 108 5.95 -8.23 8.03
C ILE A 108 6.86 -7.04 8.33
N GLY A 109 6.35 -5.82 8.19
CA GLY A 109 7.06 -4.60 8.56
C GLY A 109 7.49 -4.58 10.03
N ILE A 110 6.59 -4.96 10.94
CA ILE A 110 6.90 -5.05 12.38
C ILE A 110 8.02 -6.07 12.64
N LYS A 111 7.93 -7.25 12.03
CA LYS A 111 8.96 -8.30 12.17
C LYS A 111 10.32 -7.83 11.65
N ALA A 112 10.35 -7.13 10.51
CA ALA A 112 11.58 -6.57 9.97
C ALA A 112 12.22 -5.54 10.91
N ILE A 113 11.41 -4.61 11.46
CA ILE A 113 11.89 -3.61 12.43
C ILE A 113 12.45 -4.30 13.69
N ARG A 114 11.71 -5.25 14.26
CA ARG A 114 12.15 -5.99 15.45
C ARG A 114 13.44 -6.78 15.21
N LEU A 115 13.57 -7.41 14.04
CA LEU A 115 14.79 -8.13 13.67
C LEU A 115 15.99 -7.20 13.64
N LEU A 116 15.88 -6.06 12.95
CA LEU A 116 16.96 -5.08 12.84
C LEU A 116 17.35 -4.48 14.20
N ASN A 117 16.36 -4.18 15.04
CA ASN A 117 16.62 -3.72 16.41
C ASN A 117 17.33 -4.78 17.25
N ASN A 118 16.88 -6.04 17.20
CA ASN A 118 17.55 -7.14 17.90
C ASN A 118 18.98 -7.38 17.41
N LEU A 119 19.28 -7.02 16.15
CA LEU A 119 20.64 -7.06 15.60
C LEU A 119 21.50 -5.87 16.07
N GLY A 120 20.91 -4.88 16.75
CA GLY A 120 21.56 -3.72 17.37
C GLY A 120 21.52 -2.45 16.53
N TYR A 121 20.65 -2.37 15.51
CA TYR A 121 20.46 -1.17 14.69
C TYR A 121 19.29 -0.33 15.19
N GLU A 122 19.40 0.98 15.10
CA GLU A 122 18.27 1.90 15.28
C GLU A 122 17.47 1.93 13.97
N VAL A 123 16.17 1.66 13.99
CA VAL A 123 15.33 1.69 12.79
C VAL A 123 14.41 2.90 12.78
N ILE A 124 14.64 3.81 11.83
CA ILE A 124 13.82 5.00 11.62
C ILE A 124 12.92 4.78 10.41
N VAL A 125 11.61 4.95 10.59
CA VAL A 125 10.66 5.03 9.46
C VAL A 125 10.42 6.50 9.13
N PRO A 126 11.07 7.07 8.09
CA PRO A 126 10.99 8.49 7.81
C PRO A 126 9.59 8.90 7.36
N LYS A 127 9.27 10.19 7.54
CA LYS A 127 8.11 10.79 6.89
C LYS A 127 8.44 10.99 5.41
N HIS A 128 7.78 10.25 4.54
CA HIS A 128 7.98 10.33 3.09
C HIS A 128 6.63 10.37 2.35
N VAL A 129 6.67 10.87 1.12
CA VAL A 129 5.55 10.81 0.16
C VAL A 129 5.36 9.39 -0.37
N GLU A 130 4.20 9.12 -0.95
CA GLU A 130 3.90 7.84 -1.59
C GLU A 130 4.91 7.52 -2.71
N SER A 131 5.20 6.23 -2.91
CA SER A 131 6.17 5.72 -3.88
C SER A 131 5.81 6.06 -5.33
N GLY A 132 4.52 6.30 -5.61
CA GLY A 132 3.99 6.56 -6.94
C GLY A 132 4.02 5.33 -7.87
N ARG A 133 4.42 4.14 -7.37
CA ARG A 133 4.55 2.92 -8.17
C ARG A 133 3.22 2.48 -8.77
N THR A 134 2.13 2.70 -8.06
CA THR A 134 0.77 2.36 -8.51
C THR A 134 0.37 3.18 -9.73
N TYR A 135 0.63 4.49 -9.72
CA TYR A 135 0.40 5.39 -10.86
C TYR A 135 1.28 5.03 -12.06
N LEU A 136 2.57 4.77 -11.83
CA LEU A 136 3.50 4.35 -12.90
C LEU A 136 3.06 3.04 -13.56
N SER A 137 2.66 2.06 -12.75
CA SER A 137 2.19 0.75 -13.23
C SER A 137 0.91 0.84 -14.08
N LYS A 138 0.10 1.87 -13.85
CA LYS A 138 -1.13 2.15 -14.60
C LYS A 138 -1.01 3.26 -15.62
N GLY A 139 0.20 3.73 -15.93
CA GLY A 139 0.38 4.75 -16.97
C GLY A 139 -0.29 6.09 -16.65
N LEU A 140 -0.49 6.40 -15.36
CA LEU A 140 -1.02 7.68 -14.89
C LEU A 140 0.12 8.57 -14.43
N VAL A 141 1.09 8.76 -15.33
CA VAL A 141 2.36 9.46 -15.06
C VAL A 141 2.13 10.94 -14.76
N LYS A 142 1.13 11.56 -15.40
CA LYS A 142 0.74 12.96 -15.13
C LYS A 142 0.14 13.12 -13.73
N GLU A 143 -0.71 12.19 -13.30
CA GLU A 143 -1.33 12.21 -11.96
C GLU A 143 -0.32 11.99 -10.84
N ARG A 144 0.73 11.19 -11.09
CA ARG A 144 1.83 10.97 -10.13
C ARG A 144 2.56 12.27 -9.73
N LYS A 145 2.61 13.27 -10.64
CA LYS A 145 3.32 14.53 -10.40
C LYS A 145 2.51 15.54 -9.57
N ARG A 146 1.25 15.23 -9.27
CA ARG A 146 0.37 16.04 -8.41
C ARG A 146 0.45 15.56 -6.97
#